data_AF-A0A928YQN4-F1
#
_entry.id   AF-A0A928YQN4-F1
#
_cell.length_a   1.000
_cell.length_b   1.000
_cell.length_c   1.000
_cell.angle_alpha   90.00
_cell.angle_beta   90.00
_cell.angle_gamma   90.00
#
_symmetry.space_group_name_H-M   'P 1'
#
loop_
_entity.id
_entity.type
_entity.pdbx_description
1 polymer ?
#
loop_
_entity_poly.entity_id
_entity_poly.type
_entity_poly.pdbx_seq_one_letter_code
_entity_poly.pdbx_strand_id
1 'polypeptide(L)'
;MMDTTFNKTTQSNVAMQNKPIHTFRILLYFIVLFNLFMTVGLPLLIHYLGEMWKFENVLDRSAEMAFFWLGIGCLLWASVYLLYYRIFISGDKRKKKFLENLADEAKKVNGKIVAYHAVGTSESGELVSLNVEFTNFAGSLVQSTISFLDSQPEKNRYTLGADIPLLLLDKNGKAIIEVEAKGVVWNKGLRTMHYLVFLFLLVFAPILLYYSHEIENQGAGWRYLSFSHPFVLIPFILLIELIIIRIFTLKDIFSPKNNLLLLYGKTANAVIIHRNETGMTVNDRPEIKITVQYETYEGKSHTASFSRLISILDVHKVDVGVTIPILYDPKNPTTIYIPKLNE
;
A
#
# COMPACT_ATOMS: atom_id res chain seq x y z
N MET A 1 52.26 20.16 16.05
CA MET A 1 51.90 18.78 16.42
C MET A 1 50.40 18.74 16.57
N MET A 2 49.70 18.26 15.53
CA MET A 2 48.25 18.33 15.38
C MET A 2 47.61 16.97 15.64
N ASP A 3 46.57 17.04 16.46
CA ASP A 3 45.33 16.27 16.60
C ASP A 3 45.16 14.91 15.89
N THR A 4 44.87 13.92 16.73
CA THR A 4 44.18 12.67 16.40
C THR A 4 42.88 12.55 17.22
N THR A 5 41.81 13.18 16.74
CA THR A 5 40.44 13.04 17.30
C THR A 5 39.39 13.17 16.19
N PHE A 6 39.41 12.28 15.21
CA PHE A 6 38.33 12.17 14.23
C PHE A 6 38.19 10.73 13.73
N ASN A 7 37.65 9.81 14.55
CA ASN A 7 37.04 8.57 14.03
C ASN A 7 36.28 7.71 15.06
N LYS A 8 35.29 8.28 15.76
CA LYS A 8 34.33 7.45 16.54
C LYS A 8 32.86 7.79 16.35
N THR A 9 32.51 8.90 15.71
CA THR A 9 31.11 9.35 15.60
C THR A 9 30.40 8.84 14.34
N THR A 10 31.14 8.31 13.34
CA THR A 10 30.54 7.88 12.07
C THR A 10 30.04 6.42 12.10
N GLN A 11 30.47 5.61 13.08
CA GLN A 11 30.04 4.20 13.19
C GLN A 11 28.76 3.99 13.99
N SER A 12 28.31 4.95 14.80
CA SER A 12 27.07 4.80 15.60
C SER A 12 25.78 5.05 14.82
N ASN A 13 25.85 5.75 13.68
CA ASN A 13 24.66 6.13 12.90
C ASN A 13 24.25 5.10 11.83
N VAL A 14 25.12 4.12 11.54
CA VAL A 14 24.80 3.04 10.59
C VAL A 14 24.05 1.88 11.28
N ALA A 15 24.15 1.77 12.61
CA ALA A 15 23.59 0.65 13.35
C ALA A 15 22.08 0.77 13.66
N MET A 16 21.46 1.94 13.48
CA MET A 16 20.07 2.18 13.91
C MET A 16 19.01 2.05 12.81
N GLN A 17 19.37 1.56 11.62
CA GLN A 17 18.44 1.35 10.49
C GLN A 17 18.30 -0.12 10.05
N ASN A 18 18.87 -1.06 10.80
CA ASN A 18 18.61 -2.49 10.63
C ASN A 18 17.75 -2.99 11.78
N LYS A 19 16.43 -2.75 11.73
CA LYS A 19 15.51 -3.60 12.51
C LYS A 19 15.67 -5.02 11.94
N PRO A 20 16.07 -6.02 12.74
CA PRO A 20 16.26 -7.35 12.19
C PRO A 20 14.93 -7.86 11.64
N ILE A 21 14.95 -8.31 10.38
CA ILE A 21 13.81 -8.90 9.66
C ILE A 21 13.11 -9.98 10.51
N HIS A 22 13.82 -10.63 11.43
CA HIS A 22 13.26 -11.55 12.42
C HIS A 22 12.18 -10.93 13.31
N THR A 23 12.38 -9.73 13.88
CA THR A 23 11.35 -9.05 14.69
C THR A 23 10.12 -8.69 13.87
N PHE A 24 10.29 -8.34 12.59
CA PHE A 24 9.16 -8.06 11.70
C PHE A 24 8.40 -9.34 11.33
N ARG A 25 9.08 -10.45 11.06
CA ARG A 25 8.45 -11.76 10.81
C ARG A 25 7.69 -12.26 12.04
N ILE A 26 8.26 -12.14 13.25
CA ILE A 26 7.60 -12.51 14.50
C ILE A 26 6.34 -11.67 14.71
N LEU A 27 6.43 -10.36 14.52
CA LEU A 27 5.26 -9.47 14.60
C LEU A 27 4.20 -9.83 13.56
N LEU A 28 4.60 -10.18 12.33
CA LEU A 28 3.68 -10.62 11.28
C LEU A 28 2.99 -11.94 11.65
N TYR A 29 3.73 -12.94 12.14
CA TYR A 29 3.15 -14.19 12.62
C TYR A 29 2.20 -13.95 13.79
N PHE A 30 2.57 -13.10 14.74
CA PHE A 30 1.71 -12.70 15.84
C PHE A 30 0.43 -12.04 15.33
N ILE A 31 0.52 -11.08 14.39
CA ILE A 31 -0.64 -10.41 13.80
C ILE A 31 -1.54 -11.42 13.08
N VAL A 32 -0.97 -12.34 12.29
CA VAL A 32 -1.76 -13.36 11.58
C VAL A 32 -2.45 -14.31 12.56
N LEU A 33 -1.73 -14.81 13.57
CA LEU A 33 -2.29 -15.70 14.59
C LEU A 33 -3.33 -14.98 15.45
N PHE A 34 -3.07 -13.73 15.81
CA PHE A 34 -3.99 -12.89 16.56
C PHE A 34 -5.27 -12.64 15.76
N ASN A 35 -5.18 -12.26 14.48
CA ASN A 35 -6.38 -12.12 13.65
C ASN A 35 -7.11 -13.47 13.53
N LEU A 36 -6.43 -14.56 13.19
CA LEU A 36 -7.07 -15.88 13.11
C LEU A 36 -7.77 -16.28 14.42
N PHE A 37 -7.15 -16.00 15.57
CA PHE A 37 -7.78 -16.19 16.87
C PHE A 37 -8.98 -15.26 17.04
N MET A 38 -8.88 -13.96 16.78
CA MET A 38 -9.99 -13.01 16.97
C MET A 38 -11.17 -13.29 16.05
N THR A 39 -10.92 -13.74 14.81
CA THR A 39 -11.96 -13.95 13.80
C THR A 39 -12.59 -15.32 13.86
N VAL A 40 -11.81 -16.35 14.22
CA VAL A 40 -12.26 -17.76 14.24
C VAL A 40 -12.24 -18.31 15.66
N GLY A 41 -11.09 -18.23 16.35
CA GLY A 41 -10.91 -18.81 17.67
C GLY A 41 -11.84 -18.23 18.74
N LEU A 42 -11.98 -16.91 18.81
CA LEU A 42 -12.72 -16.19 19.82
C LEU A 42 -14.24 -16.42 19.68
N PRO A 43 -14.86 -16.30 18.48
CA PRO A 43 -16.26 -16.69 18.30
C PRO A 43 -16.54 -18.14 18.72
N LEU A 44 -15.67 -19.08 18.33
CA LEU A 44 -15.79 -20.49 18.73
C LEU A 44 -15.67 -20.65 20.25
N LEU A 45 -14.68 -20.00 20.87
CA LEU A 45 -14.43 -20.07 22.31
C LEU A 45 -15.61 -19.52 23.10
N ILE A 46 -16.11 -18.34 22.74
CA ILE A 46 -17.25 -17.72 23.40
C ILE A 46 -18.50 -18.59 23.27
N HIS A 47 -18.74 -19.16 22.08
CA HIS A 47 -19.92 -19.99 21.84
C HIS A 47 -19.85 -21.35 22.57
N TYR A 48 -18.73 -22.05 22.48
CA TYR A 48 -18.61 -23.43 23.00
C TYR A 48 -18.17 -23.52 24.46
N LEU A 49 -17.35 -22.59 24.95
CA LEU A 49 -16.91 -22.57 26.35
C LEU A 49 -17.78 -21.66 27.22
N GLY A 50 -18.43 -20.64 26.64
CA GLY A 50 -19.27 -19.72 27.40
C GLY A 50 -20.52 -20.41 27.93
N GLU A 51 -20.73 -20.35 29.25
CA GLU A 51 -21.94 -20.91 29.89
C GLU A 51 -23.22 -20.15 29.51
N MET A 52 -23.08 -18.90 29.02
CA MET A 52 -24.21 -18.03 28.64
C MET A 52 -25.05 -18.57 27.47
N TRP A 53 -24.50 -19.46 26.64
CA TRP A 53 -25.12 -19.87 25.37
C TRP A 53 -25.56 -21.33 25.34
N LYS A 54 -25.24 -22.11 26.39
CA LYS A 54 -25.38 -23.58 26.34
C LYS A 54 -26.82 -24.07 26.37
N PHE A 55 -27.78 -23.31 26.90
CA PHE A 55 -29.14 -23.80 27.13
C PHE A 55 -30.21 -22.70 27.11
N GLU A 56 -30.13 -21.74 26.19
CA GLU A 56 -31.35 -21.01 25.84
C GLU A 56 -32.23 -22.00 25.07
N ASN A 57 -33.43 -22.31 25.58
CA ASN A 57 -34.28 -23.40 25.09
C ASN A 57 -34.38 -23.39 23.55
N VAL A 58 -33.58 -24.23 22.89
CA VAL A 58 -33.54 -24.34 21.42
C VAL A 58 -34.92 -24.72 20.88
N LEU A 59 -35.73 -25.39 21.72
CA LEU A 59 -37.12 -25.74 21.46
C LEU A 59 -38.06 -24.53 21.39
N ASP A 60 -37.74 -23.43 22.07
CA ASP A 60 -38.57 -22.21 22.11
C ASP A 60 -38.26 -21.27 20.92
N ARG A 61 -37.20 -21.55 20.15
CA ARG A 61 -36.81 -20.74 18.99
C ARG A 61 -37.61 -21.10 17.75
N SER A 62 -38.05 -20.07 17.02
CA SER A 62 -38.84 -20.27 15.81
C SER A 62 -38.00 -20.90 14.69
N ALA A 63 -38.58 -21.88 13.99
CA ALA A 63 -37.93 -22.52 12.85
C ALA A 63 -37.65 -21.52 11.72
N GLU A 64 -38.54 -20.55 11.52
CA GLU A 64 -38.38 -19.49 10.52
C GLU A 64 -37.13 -18.65 10.77
N MET A 65 -36.88 -18.23 12.01
CA MET A 65 -35.68 -17.46 12.34
C MET A 65 -34.41 -18.30 12.18
N ALA A 66 -34.47 -19.60 12.45
CA ALA A 66 -33.37 -20.51 12.24
C ALA A 66 -32.99 -20.62 10.75
N PHE A 67 -33.99 -20.80 9.87
CA PHE A 67 -33.76 -20.81 8.41
C PHE A 67 -33.31 -19.46 7.87
N PHE A 68 -33.79 -18.35 8.45
CA PHE A 68 -33.30 -17.02 8.14
C PHE A 68 -31.80 -16.89 8.44
N TRP A 69 -31.36 -17.28 9.64
CA TRP A 69 -29.94 -17.23 10.01
C TRP A 69 -29.07 -18.20 9.21
N LEU A 70 -29.59 -19.39 8.88
CA LEU A 70 -28.93 -20.32 7.96
C LEU A 70 -28.71 -19.67 6.58
N GLY A 71 -29.75 -19.05 6.03
CA GLY A 71 -29.68 -18.33 4.76
C GLY A 71 -28.67 -17.18 4.79
N ILE A 72 -28.71 -16.35 5.83
CA ILE A 72 -27.74 -15.26 6.04
C ILE A 72 -26.31 -15.81 6.16
N GLY A 73 -26.08 -16.84 6.97
CA GLY A 73 -24.76 -17.46 7.11
C GLY A 73 -24.22 -17.96 5.77
N CYS A 74 -25.03 -18.69 5.00
CA CYS A 74 -24.66 -19.14 3.65
C CYS A 74 -24.32 -17.98 2.71
N LEU A 75 -25.11 -16.90 2.72
CA LEU A 75 -24.84 -15.71 1.91
C LEU A 75 -23.55 -14.98 2.33
N LEU A 76 -23.28 -14.88 3.63
CA LEU A 76 -22.06 -14.28 4.16
C LEU A 76 -20.83 -15.10 3.74
N TRP A 77 -20.86 -16.43 3.90
CA TRP A 77 -19.76 -17.30 3.45
C TRP A 77 -19.54 -17.22 1.94
N ALA A 78 -20.60 -17.26 1.13
CA ALA A 78 -20.50 -17.07 -0.31
C ALA A 78 -19.84 -15.72 -0.66
N SER A 79 -20.20 -14.66 0.06
CA SER A 79 -19.61 -13.32 -0.10
C SER A 79 -18.12 -13.30 0.26
N VAL A 80 -17.74 -13.93 1.39
CA VAL A 80 -16.33 -14.08 1.78
C VAL A 80 -15.54 -14.80 0.70
N TYR A 81 -16.04 -15.92 0.18
CA TYR A 81 -15.36 -16.68 -0.88
C TYR A 81 -15.17 -15.85 -2.16
N LEU A 82 -16.25 -15.18 -2.62
CA LEU A 82 -16.20 -14.36 -3.82
C LEU A 82 -15.24 -13.18 -3.68
N LEU A 83 -15.30 -12.46 -2.55
CA LEU A 83 -14.44 -11.30 -2.31
C LEU A 83 -12.98 -11.72 -2.11
N TYR A 84 -12.71 -12.76 -1.33
CA TYR A 84 -11.36 -13.28 -1.12
C TYR A 84 -10.72 -13.68 -2.47
N TYR A 85 -11.45 -14.44 -3.30
CA TYR A 85 -10.99 -14.82 -4.63
C TYR A 85 -10.76 -13.59 -5.54
N ARG A 86 -11.66 -12.61 -5.50
CA ARG A 86 -11.54 -11.37 -6.30
C ARG A 86 -10.35 -10.50 -5.89
N ILE A 87 -10.08 -10.41 -4.59
CA ILE A 87 -9.04 -9.54 -4.03
C ILE A 87 -7.66 -10.20 -4.17
N PHE A 88 -7.49 -11.41 -3.63
CA PHE A 88 -6.17 -12.04 -3.50
C PHE A 88 -5.82 -12.91 -4.71
N ILE A 89 -6.69 -13.83 -5.11
CA ILE A 89 -6.35 -14.82 -6.14
C ILE A 89 -6.34 -14.22 -7.55
N SER A 90 -7.40 -13.49 -7.91
CA SER A 90 -7.53 -12.88 -9.24
C SER A 90 -6.95 -11.47 -9.34
N GLY A 91 -6.85 -10.75 -8.21
CA GLY A 91 -6.20 -9.43 -8.16
C GLY A 91 -4.74 -9.51 -8.60
N ASP A 92 -4.02 -10.49 -8.08
CA ASP A 92 -2.62 -10.77 -8.42
C ASP A 92 -2.45 -11.13 -9.90
N LYS A 93 -3.34 -11.96 -10.46
CA LYS A 93 -3.40 -12.26 -11.91
C LYS A 93 -3.51 -11.01 -12.76
N ARG A 94 -4.39 -10.08 -12.39
CA ARG A 94 -4.58 -8.81 -13.10
C ARG A 94 -3.36 -7.91 -13.00
N LYS A 95 -2.73 -7.82 -11.82
CA LYS A 95 -1.51 -7.03 -11.61
C LYS A 95 -0.36 -7.56 -12.46
N LYS A 96 -0.12 -8.88 -12.46
CA LYS A 96 0.93 -9.47 -13.29
C LYS A 96 0.68 -9.24 -14.77
N LYS A 97 -0.53 -9.54 -15.27
CA LYS A 97 -0.87 -9.30 -16.68
C LYS A 97 -0.69 -7.84 -17.07
N PHE A 98 -1.03 -6.91 -16.17
CA PHE A 98 -0.79 -5.49 -16.39
C PHE A 98 0.70 -5.17 -16.54
N LEU A 99 1.55 -5.66 -15.63
CA LEU A 99 2.99 -5.43 -15.70
C LEU A 99 3.64 -6.13 -16.91
N GLU A 100 3.15 -7.30 -17.32
CA GLU A 100 3.63 -8.01 -18.51
C GLU A 100 3.29 -7.25 -19.80
N ASN A 101 2.07 -6.73 -19.91
CA ASN A 101 1.63 -5.93 -21.05
C ASN A 101 2.16 -4.49 -21.01
N LEU A 102 2.74 -4.05 -19.89
CA LEU A 102 3.21 -2.67 -19.73
C LEU A 102 4.25 -2.32 -20.80
N ALA A 103 5.13 -3.26 -21.16
CA ALA A 103 6.15 -3.04 -22.17
C ALA A 103 5.58 -2.79 -23.58
N ASP A 104 4.37 -3.28 -23.85
CA ASP A 104 3.69 -3.14 -25.15
C ASP A 104 2.91 -1.81 -25.24
N GLU A 105 2.32 -1.37 -24.13
CA GLU A 105 1.50 -0.16 -24.05
C GLU A 105 2.32 1.11 -23.73
N ALA A 106 3.43 0.97 -22.98
CA ALA A 106 4.19 2.11 -22.46
C ALA A 106 5.21 2.66 -23.46
N LYS A 107 5.50 3.96 -23.35
CA LYS A 107 6.59 4.59 -24.09
C LYS A 107 7.91 4.35 -23.37
N LYS A 108 8.90 3.81 -24.09
CA LYS A 108 10.25 3.58 -23.58
C LYS A 108 11.06 4.89 -23.57
N VAL A 109 11.72 5.17 -22.46
CA VAL A 109 12.61 6.33 -22.29
C VAL A 109 13.84 5.90 -21.51
N ASN A 110 15.01 6.43 -21.85
CA ASN A 110 16.22 6.22 -21.05
C ASN A 110 16.28 7.26 -19.93
N GLY A 111 16.45 6.80 -18.70
CA GLY A 111 16.74 7.62 -17.54
C GLY A 111 18.14 7.38 -17.00
N LYS A 112 18.52 8.14 -15.97
CA LYS A 112 19.77 7.99 -15.22
C LYS A 112 19.48 7.77 -13.74
N ILE A 113 20.23 6.88 -13.12
CA ILE A 113 20.11 6.64 -11.68
C ILE A 113 20.83 7.78 -10.93
N VAL A 114 20.08 8.54 -10.13
CA VAL A 114 20.64 9.65 -9.33
C VAL A 114 20.80 9.30 -7.85
N ALA A 115 20.03 8.33 -7.34
CA ALA A 115 20.23 7.78 -6.01
C ALA A 115 19.84 6.29 -5.95
N TYR A 116 20.50 5.54 -5.06
CA TYR A 116 20.23 4.14 -4.75
C TYR A 116 20.03 3.99 -3.24
N HIS A 117 18.91 3.40 -2.83
CA HIS A 117 18.64 3.08 -1.44
C HIS A 117 18.22 1.62 -1.29
N ALA A 118 19.04 0.84 -0.56
CA ALA A 118 18.68 -0.49 -0.09
C ALA A 118 17.64 -0.35 1.04
N VAL A 119 16.42 -0.81 0.80
CA VAL A 119 15.33 -0.73 1.80
C VAL A 119 15.34 -1.96 2.71
N GLY A 120 15.77 -3.10 2.18
CA GLY A 120 15.94 -4.34 2.95
C GLY A 120 16.24 -5.54 2.07
N THR A 121 16.66 -6.65 2.67
CA THR A 121 16.98 -7.88 1.97
C THR A 121 15.93 -8.96 2.24
N SER A 122 15.70 -9.82 1.25
CA SER A 122 14.81 -10.98 1.32
C SER A 122 15.51 -12.20 0.69
N GLU A 123 15.00 -13.41 0.92
CA GLU A 123 15.50 -14.62 0.24
C GLU A 123 15.38 -14.52 -1.30
N SER A 124 14.45 -13.69 -1.78
CA SER A 124 14.19 -13.48 -3.21
C SER A 124 15.00 -12.34 -3.84
N GLY A 125 15.84 -11.64 -3.06
CA GLY A 125 16.62 -10.50 -3.52
C GLY A 125 16.55 -9.29 -2.57
N GLU A 126 17.07 -8.16 -3.02
CA GLU A 126 17.12 -6.90 -2.28
C GLU A 126 15.97 -5.98 -2.72
N LEU A 127 15.19 -5.47 -1.77
CA LEU A 127 14.20 -4.45 -2.03
C LEU A 127 14.93 -3.11 -2.16
N VAL A 128 14.89 -2.53 -3.35
CA VAL A 128 15.62 -1.32 -3.70
C VAL A 128 14.67 -0.18 -4.03
N SER A 129 15.10 1.04 -3.72
CA SER A 129 14.43 2.27 -4.12
C SER A 129 15.43 3.14 -4.89
N LEU A 130 15.15 3.37 -6.16
CA LEU A 130 15.98 4.18 -7.05
C LEU A 130 15.34 5.53 -7.27
N ASN A 131 16.10 6.61 -7.07
CA ASN A 131 15.72 7.89 -7.66
C ASN A 131 16.29 7.92 -9.07
N VAL A 132 15.41 8.05 -10.06
CA VAL A 132 15.77 8.11 -11.48
C VAL A 132 15.42 9.47 -12.05
N GLU A 133 16.28 9.97 -12.91
CA GLU A 133 16.11 11.20 -13.67
C GLU A 133 15.88 10.88 -15.14
N PHE A 134 14.83 11.44 -15.76
CA PHE A 134 14.50 11.17 -17.15
C PHE A 134 13.78 12.35 -17.80
N THR A 135 13.76 12.37 -19.13
CA THR A 135 13.00 13.36 -19.89
C THR A 135 11.56 12.89 -20.09
N ASN A 136 10.59 13.67 -19.63
CA ASN A 136 9.18 13.34 -19.76
C ASN A 136 8.64 13.61 -21.19
N PHE A 137 7.34 13.42 -21.42
CA PHE A 137 6.72 13.61 -22.73
C PHE A 137 6.66 15.08 -23.18
N ALA A 138 6.80 16.03 -22.25
CA ALA A 138 6.90 17.46 -22.53
C ALA A 138 8.34 17.94 -22.77
N GLY A 139 9.33 17.02 -22.77
CA GLY A 139 10.74 17.38 -22.95
C GLY A 139 11.41 17.93 -21.69
N SER A 140 10.75 17.86 -20.53
CA SER A 140 11.27 18.36 -19.27
C SER A 140 12.02 17.28 -18.50
N LEU A 141 13.10 17.67 -17.81
CA LEU A 141 13.88 16.78 -16.96
C LEU A 141 13.16 16.60 -15.61
N VAL A 142 12.83 15.36 -15.25
CA VAL A 142 12.03 15.01 -14.08
C VAL A 142 12.73 13.93 -13.27
N GLN A 143 12.56 13.95 -11.95
CA GLN A 143 13.02 12.89 -11.05
C GLN A 143 11.83 12.16 -10.43
N SER A 144 11.94 10.83 -10.32
CA SER A 144 10.93 9.98 -9.69
C SER A 144 11.59 8.84 -8.93
N THR A 145 10.97 8.42 -7.84
CA THR A 145 11.41 7.27 -7.06
C THR A 145 10.67 6.02 -7.52
N ILE A 146 11.42 4.98 -7.89
CA ILE A 146 10.89 3.67 -8.29
C ILE A 146 11.37 2.63 -7.28
N SER A 147 10.46 1.83 -6.74
CA SER A 147 10.79 0.76 -5.79
C SER A 147 10.46 -0.60 -6.36
N PHE A 148 11.42 -1.52 -6.33
CA PHE A 148 11.24 -2.88 -6.83
C PHE A 148 12.18 -3.85 -6.11
N LEU A 149 11.97 -5.16 -6.34
CA LEU A 149 12.84 -6.21 -5.84
C LEU A 149 13.93 -6.52 -6.87
N ASP A 150 15.19 -6.24 -6.54
CA ASP A 150 16.35 -6.71 -7.28
C ASP A 150 16.65 -8.17 -6.90
N SER A 151 16.35 -9.10 -7.80
CA SER A 151 16.61 -10.53 -7.59
C SER A 151 18.07 -10.93 -7.74
N GLN A 152 18.95 -10.05 -8.24
CA GLN A 152 20.36 -10.31 -8.52
C GLN A 152 21.23 -9.09 -8.13
N PRO A 153 21.23 -8.68 -6.85
CA PRO A 153 21.99 -7.52 -6.39
C PRO A 153 23.50 -7.70 -6.57
N GLU A 154 24.00 -8.93 -6.52
CA GLU A 154 25.42 -9.26 -6.71
C GLU A 154 25.97 -8.86 -8.09
N LYS A 155 25.09 -8.64 -9.07
CA LYS A 155 25.47 -8.20 -10.41
C LYS A 155 25.69 -6.69 -10.53
N ASN A 156 25.48 -5.91 -9.46
CA ASN A 156 25.67 -4.46 -9.42
C ASN A 156 25.04 -3.74 -10.62
N ARG A 157 23.81 -4.13 -10.98
CA ARG A 157 23.13 -3.66 -12.21
C ARG A 157 22.67 -2.22 -12.13
N TYR A 158 22.56 -1.67 -10.92
CA TYR A 158 22.02 -0.34 -10.65
C TYR A 158 23.09 0.47 -9.92
N THR A 159 23.83 1.28 -10.66
CA THR A 159 24.90 2.14 -10.13
C THR A 159 24.59 3.60 -10.39
N LEU A 160 25.10 4.49 -9.53
CA LEU A 160 24.91 5.94 -9.67
C LEU A 160 25.44 6.42 -11.03
N GLY A 161 24.63 7.21 -11.73
CA GLY A 161 24.92 7.76 -13.05
C GLY A 161 24.69 6.80 -14.22
N ALA A 162 24.42 5.51 -13.98
CA ALA A 162 24.15 4.56 -15.05
C ALA A 162 22.81 4.83 -15.74
N ASP A 163 22.77 4.54 -17.04
CA ASP A 163 21.54 4.60 -17.83
C ASP A 163 20.62 3.42 -17.46
N ILE A 164 19.32 3.71 -17.33
CA ILE A 164 18.29 2.73 -17.00
C ILE A 164 17.08 2.91 -17.95
N PRO A 165 16.64 1.84 -18.62
CA PRO A 165 15.45 1.89 -19.45
C PRO A 165 14.19 1.97 -18.57
N LEU A 166 13.34 2.95 -18.86
CA LEU A 166 12.09 3.22 -18.16
C LEU A 166 10.89 3.06 -19.09
N LEU A 167 9.78 2.62 -18.52
CA LEU A 167 8.47 2.50 -19.15
C LEU A 167 7.55 3.57 -18.57
N LEU A 168 7.07 4.46 -19.43
CA LEU A 168 6.19 5.57 -19.06
C LEU A 168 4.81 5.34 -19.66
N LEU A 169 3.77 5.36 -18.82
CA LEU A 169 2.39 5.19 -19.24
C LEU A 169 1.45 6.13 -18.47
N ASP A 170 0.58 6.84 -19.20
CA ASP A 170 -0.62 7.44 -18.61
C ASP A 170 -1.74 6.41 -18.63
N LYS A 171 -2.20 6.02 -17.45
CA LYS A 171 -3.34 5.12 -17.30
C LYS A 171 -4.44 5.75 -16.45
N ASN A 172 -5.54 6.11 -17.10
CA ASN A 172 -6.70 6.73 -16.46
C ASN A 172 -6.35 7.98 -15.64
N GLY A 173 -5.46 8.84 -16.16
CA GLY A 173 -5.05 10.07 -15.49
C GLY A 173 -4.06 9.85 -14.36
N LYS A 174 -3.31 8.74 -14.40
CA LYS A 174 -2.24 8.42 -13.44
C LYS A 174 -0.95 8.13 -14.18
N ALA A 175 0.11 8.79 -13.75
CA ALA A 175 1.46 8.50 -14.21
C ALA A 175 1.95 7.15 -13.65
N ILE A 176 2.37 6.26 -14.55
CA ILE A 176 3.04 5.00 -14.24
C ILE A 176 4.46 5.10 -14.81
N ILE A 177 5.44 4.91 -13.94
CA ILE A 177 6.86 4.98 -14.26
C ILE A 177 7.50 3.74 -13.63
N GLU A 178 7.98 2.84 -14.47
CA GLU A 178 8.55 1.56 -14.04
C GLU A 178 9.86 1.29 -14.77
N VAL A 179 10.75 0.51 -14.16
CA VAL A 179 11.95 0.01 -14.85
C VAL A 179 11.55 -1.07 -15.85
N GLU A 180 12.16 -1.08 -17.03
CA GLU A 180 11.98 -2.18 -17.99
C GLU A 180 12.59 -3.48 -17.41
N ALA A 181 11.76 -4.28 -16.76
CA ALA A 181 12.17 -5.54 -16.17
C ALA A 181 12.06 -6.69 -17.17
N LYS A 182 13.06 -7.60 -17.17
CA LYS A 182 13.04 -8.86 -17.94
C LYS A 182 12.17 -9.93 -17.26
N GLY A 183 10.91 -9.59 -17.00
CA GLY A 183 9.89 -10.52 -16.54
C GLY A 183 9.33 -10.24 -15.15
N VAL A 184 8.04 -10.50 -15.00
CA VAL A 184 7.30 -10.34 -13.75
C VAL A 184 7.17 -11.69 -13.09
N VAL A 185 7.82 -11.88 -11.94
CA VAL A 185 7.82 -13.16 -11.23
C VAL A 185 6.74 -13.16 -10.15
N TRP A 186 6.09 -14.31 -9.99
CA TRP A 186 5.17 -14.53 -8.89
C TRP A 186 5.92 -14.68 -7.57
N ASN A 187 5.40 -14.04 -6.51
CA ASN A 187 5.72 -14.48 -5.15
C ASN A 187 5.02 -15.83 -4.89
N LYS A 188 5.72 -16.94 -5.19
CA LYS A 188 5.17 -18.30 -5.07
C LYS A 188 4.73 -18.62 -3.64
N GLY A 189 5.48 -18.17 -2.64
CA GLY A 189 5.17 -18.40 -1.22
C GLY A 189 3.86 -17.73 -0.82
N LEU A 190 3.75 -16.43 -1.08
CA LEU A 190 2.54 -15.66 -0.76
C LEU A 190 1.31 -16.19 -1.51
N ARG A 191 1.46 -16.54 -2.79
CA ARG A 191 0.36 -17.12 -3.57
C ARG A 191 -0.08 -18.48 -3.05
N THR A 192 0.87 -19.35 -2.69
CA THR A 192 0.56 -20.67 -2.11
C THR A 192 -0.17 -20.49 -0.78
N MET A 193 0.28 -19.55 0.05
CA MET A 193 -0.42 -19.20 1.29
C MET A 193 -1.87 -18.74 1.02
N HIS A 194 -2.11 -17.86 0.05
CA HIS A 194 -3.48 -17.44 -0.30
C HIS A 194 -4.36 -18.61 -0.76
N TYR A 195 -3.80 -19.56 -1.53
CA TYR A 195 -4.54 -20.77 -1.91
C TYR A 195 -4.85 -21.68 -0.71
N LEU A 196 -3.90 -21.85 0.21
CA LEU A 196 -4.09 -22.66 1.42
C LEU A 196 -5.15 -22.03 2.34
N VAL A 197 -5.12 -20.70 2.54
CA VAL A 197 -6.13 -19.99 3.31
C VAL A 197 -7.51 -20.09 2.65
N PHE A 198 -7.59 -19.92 1.33
CA PHE A 198 -8.86 -20.06 0.60
C PHE A 198 -9.43 -21.48 0.72
N LEU A 199 -8.59 -22.51 0.57
CA LEU A 199 -8.98 -23.90 0.74
C LEU A 199 -9.43 -24.19 2.17
N PHE A 200 -8.69 -23.69 3.17
CA PHE A 200 -9.06 -23.78 4.58
C PHE A 200 -10.46 -23.20 4.81
N LEU A 201 -10.73 -21.98 4.35
CA LEU A 201 -12.05 -21.35 4.51
C LEU A 201 -13.17 -22.15 3.84
N LEU A 202 -12.92 -22.67 2.62
CA LEU A 202 -13.90 -23.46 1.86
C LEU A 202 -14.31 -24.73 2.59
N VAL A 203 -13.36 -25.41 3.23
CA VAL A 203 -13.59 -26.65 3.99
C VAL A 203 -14.10 -26.35 5.40
N PHE A 204 -13.66 -25.25 6.00
CA PHE A 204 -13.98 -24.89 7.37
C PHE A 204 -15.47 -24.59 7.57
N ALA A 205 -16.12 -23.83 6.68
CA ALA A 205 -17.53 -23.48 6.90
C ALA A 205 -18.50 -24.68 6.87
N PRO A 206 -18.40 -25.62 5.91
CA PRO A 206 -19.20 -26.85 5.93
C PRO A 206 -18.91 -27.72 7.15
N ILE A 207 -17.64 -27.87 7.55
CA ILE A 207 -17.27 -28.64 8.75
C ILE A 207 -17.87 -27.99 10.00
N LEU A 208 -17.77 -26.68 10.13
CA LEU A 208 -18.36 -25.94 11.24
C LEU A 208 -19.87 -26.18 11.30
N LEU A 209 -20.57 -25.98 10.19
CA LEU A 209 -22.02 -26.17 10.13
C LEU A 209 -22.45 -27.62 10.44
N TYR A 210 -21.72 -28.60 9.91
CA TYR A 210 -21.96 -30.02 10.19
C TYR A 210 -21.72 -30.35 11.66
N TYR A 211 -20.57 -29.96 12.20
CA TYR A 211 -20.22 -30.21 13.59
C TYR A 211 -21.24 -29.57 14.54
N SER A 212 -21.54 -28.27 14.37
CA SER A 212 -22.57 -27.58 15.15
C SER A 212 -23.92 -28.30 15.07
N HIS A 213 -24.29 -28.82 13.91
CA HIS A 213 -25.54 -29.58 13.76
C HIS A 213 -25.55 -30.86 14.60
N GLU A 214 -24.48 -31.65 14.57
CA GLU A 214 -24.40 -32.91 15.34
C GLU A 214 -24.50 -32.68 16.85
N ILE A 215 -23.91 -31.61 17.37
CA ILE A 215 -23.85 -31.36 18.82
C ILE A 215 -24.97 -30.46 19.35
N GLU A 216 -25.51 -29.53 18.55
CA GLU A 216 -26.44 -28.49 19.03
C GLU A 216 -27.90 -28.72 18.60
N ASN A 217 -28.17 -29.61 17.63
CA ASN A 217 -29.52 -29.84 17.11
C ASN A 217 -30.51 -30.29 18.21
N GLN A 218 -30.12 -31.20 19.11
CA GLN A 218 -30.99 -31.73 20.19
C GLN A 218 -32.37 -32.23 19.70
N GLY A 219 -32.50 -32.64 18.43
CA GLY A 219 -33.76 -33.02 17.79
C GLY A 219 -34.63 -31.86 17.30
N ALA A 220 -34.20 -30.60 17.50
CA ALA A 220 -34.91 -29.38 17.16
C ALA A 220 -34.59 -28.85 15.74
N GLY A 221 -33.73 -29.53 14.99
CA GLY A 221 -33.24 -29.18 13.66
C GLY A 221 -32.18 -28.07 13.70
N TRP A 222 -32.37 -27.04 12.87
CA TRP A 222 -31.46 -25.90 12.73
C TRP A 222 -31.65 -24.80 13.78
N ARG A 223 -32.57 -24.98 14.74
CA ARG A 223 -33.01 -23.95 15.69
C ARG A 223 -31.93 -23.38 16.61
N TYR A 224 -30.79 -24.05 16.71
CA TYR A 224 -29.62 -23.56 17.43
C TYR A 224 -28.97 -22.34 16.73
N LEU A 225 -29.19 -22.17 15.42
CA LEU A 225 -28.64 -21.05 14.66
C LEU A 225 -29.24 -19.71 15.09
N SER A 226 -28.35 -18.76 15.32
CA SER A 226 -28.64 -17.37 15.66
C SER A 226 -27.57 -16.46 15.08
N PHE A 227 -27.74 -15.14 15.24
CA PHE A 227 -26.71 -14.16 14.86
C PHE A 227 -25.35 -14.43 15.53
N SER A 228 -25.36 -14.79 16.82
CA SER A 228 -24.15 -15.03 17.60
C SER A 228 -23.48 -16.36 17.29
N HIS A 229 -24.18 -17.27 16.59
CA HIS A 229 -23.62 -18.57 16.24
C HIS A 229 -22.37 -18.39 15.35
N PRO A 230 -21.26 -19.12 15.60
CA PRO A 230 -20.01 -18.98 14.85
C PRO A 230 -20.18 -19.06 13.33
N PHE A 231 -21.11 -19.89 12.85
CA PHE A 231 -21.43 -19.99 11.42
C PHE A 231 -21.85 -18.66 10.78
N VAL A 232 -22.50 -17.76 11.53
CA VAL A 232 -22.95 -16.43 11.07
C VAL A 232 -21.92 -15.36 11.44
N LEU A 233 -21.42 -15.38 12.68
CA LEU A 233 -20.56 -14.33 13.20
C LEU A 233 -19.16 -14.31 12.55
N ILE A 234 -18.55 -15.47 12.30
CA ILE A 234 -17.22 -15.56 11.68
C ILE A 234 -17.18 -14.92 10.29
N PRO A 235 -18.03 -15.31 9.31
CA PRO A 235 -17.98 -14.69 7.99
C PRO A 235 -18.37 -13.20 8.04
N PHE A 236 -19.20 -12.76 8.99
CA PHE A 236 -19.47 -11.34 9.20
C PHE A 236 -18.20 -10.55 9.58
N ILE A 237 -17.41 -11.04 10.54
CA ILE A 237 -16.14 -10.40 10.95
C ILE A 237 -15.12 -10.44 9.79
N LEU A 238 -15.00 -11.58 9.08
CA LEU A 238 -14.12 -11.69 7.92
C LEU A 238 -14.46 -10.65 6.84
N LEU A 239 -15.75 -10.37 6.59
CA LEU A 239 -16.14 -9.33 5.63
C LEU A 239 -15.70 -7.93 6.08
N ILE A 240 -15.82 -7.61 7.36
CA ILE A 240 -15.34 -6.34 7.92
C ILE A 240 -13.83 -6.23 7.71
N GLU A 241 -13.07 -7.28 8.01
CA GLU A 241 -11.62 -7.31 7.79
C GLU A 241 -11.26 -7.12 6.31
N LEU A 242 -11.96 -7.81 5.40
CA LEU A 242 -11.75 -7.64 3.96
C LEU A 242 -12.04 -6.21 3.50
N ILE A 243 -13.06 -5.55 4.05
CA ILE A 243 -13.37 -4.14 3.77
C ILE A 243 -12.25 -3.23 4.29
N ILE A 244 -11.77 -3.46 5.51
CA ILE A 244 -10.67 -2.69 6.11
C ILE A 244 -9.41 -2.84 5.26
N ILE A 245 -9.01 -4.08 4.93
CA ILE A 245 -7.87 -4.36 4.04
C ILE A 245 -8.07 -3.67 2.69
N ARG A 246 -9.29 -3.68 2.14
CA ARG A 246 -9.59 -2.99 0.89
C ARG A 246 -9.40 -1.49 1.03
N ILE A 247 -9.84 -0.86 2.10
CA ILE A 247 -9.64 0.58 2.35
C ILE A 247 -8.15 0.91 2.46
N PHE A 248 -7.38 0.11 3.20
CA PHE A 248 -5.94 0.33 3.36
C PHE A 248 -5.15 0.07 2.06
N THR A 249 -5.50 -0.94 1.27
CA THR A 249 -4.86 -1.19 -0.04
C THR A 249 -5.32 -0.21 -1.12
N LEU A 250 -6.52 0.36 -1.00
CA LEU A 250 -6.93 1.53 -1.77
C LEU A 250 -6.23 2.80 -1.29
N LYS A 251 -5.58 2.82 -0.12
CA LYS A 251 -4.82 3.99 0.34
C LYS A 251 -3.60 4.27 -0.55
N ASP A 252 -3.11 3.29 -1.30
CA ASP A 252 -2.15 3.53 -2.41
C ASP A 252 -2.78 4.31 -3.59
N ILE A 253 -4.11 4.34 -3.72
CA ILE A 253 -4.83 5.26 -4.62
C ILE A 253 -4.82 6.69 -4.07
N PHE A 254 -4.76 6.83 -2.73
CA PHE A 254 -4.65 8.09 -1.99
C PHE A 254 -3.21 8.48 -1.64
N SER A 255 -2.21 7.67 -2.04
CA SER A 255 -0.81 8.09 -2.18
C SER A 255 -0.78 9.38 -3.00
N PRO A 256 0.07 10.38 -2.67
CA PRO A 256 0.03 11.70 -3.31
C PRO A 256 -0.13 11.52 -4.80
N LYS A 257 -1.28 11.99 -5.34
CA LYS A 257 -1.73 11.78 -6.72
C LYS A 257 -0.50 11.61 -7.62
N ASN A 258 -0.26 10.40 -8.15
CA ASN A 258 0.78 10.20 -9.16
C ASN A 258 0.53 11.22 -10.26
N ASN A 259 1.30 12.30 -10.19
CA ASN A 259 0.88 13.52 -10.83
C ASN A 259 1.19 13.35 -12.31
N LEU A 260 0.18 13.51 -13.17
CA LEU A 260 0.38 13.51 -14.61
C LEU A 260 1.43 14.52 -15.05
N LEU A 261 1.72 15.52 -14.22
CA LEU A 261 2.84 16.44 -14.41
C LEU A 261 4.21 15.75 -14.48
N LEU A 262 4.39 14.57 -13.88
CA LEU A 262 5.60 13.77 -14.09
C LEU A 262 5.78 13.34 -15.55
N LEU A 263 4.68 13.13 -16.27
CA LEU A 263 4.69 12.76 -17.69
C LEU A 263 4.56 13.96 -18.64
N TYR A 264 3.73 14.94 -18.32
CA TYR A 264 3.35 16.04 -19.23
C TYR A 264 3.70 17.45 -18.72
N GLY A 265 4.20 17.57 -17.49
CA GLY A 265 4.50 18.86 -16.89
C GLY A 265 5.73 19.51 -17.52
N LYS A 266 5.70 20.84 -17.63
CA LYS A 266 6.87 21.63 -18.02
C LYS A 266 7.62 22.13 -16.80
N THR A 267 8.94 22.15 -16.85
CA THR A 267 9.77 22.72 -15.77
C THR A 267 9.75 24.24 -15.80
N ALA A 268 9.63 24.85 -14.62
CA ALA A 268 9.89 26.27 -14.41
C ALA A 268 10.57 26.48 -13.05
N ASN A 269 11.31 27.59 -12.92
CA ASN A 269 11.83 28.04 -11.65
C ASN A 269 10.81 28.99 -11.03
N ALA A 270 10.34 28.66 -9.84
CA ALA A 270 9.32 29.43 -9.14
C ALA A 270 9.90 30.05 -7.87
N VAL A 271 9.62 31.32 -7.64
CA VAL A 271 10.01 32.05 -6.43
C VAL A 271 8.88 31.96 -5.43
N ILE A 272 9.20 31.57 -4.19
CA ILE A 272 8.23 31.58 -3.09
C ILE A 272 7.92 33.03 -2.72
N ILE A 273 6.66 33.43 -2.86
CA ILE A 273 6.21 34.79 -2.54
C ILE A 273 5.44 34.85 -1.22
N HIS A 274 4.88 33.72 -0.76
CA HIS A 274 4.16 33.67 0.50
C HIS A 274 4.24 32.27 1.12
N ARG A 275 4.43 32.22 2.44
CA ARG A 275 4.42 31.02 3.27
C ARG A 275 3.43 31.24 4.42
N ASN A 276 2.45 30.35 4.56
CA ASN A 276 1.49 30.36 5.65
C ASN A 276 1.40 28.98 6.29
N GLU A 277 1.44 28.92 7.62
CA GLU A 277 1.16 27.69 8.35
C GLU A 277 -0.35 27.43 8.35
N THR A 278 -0.76 26.20 8.08
CA THR A 278 -2.19 25.84 8.04
C THR A 278 -2.78 25.56 9.42
N GLY A 279 -1.92 25.43 10.44
CA GLY A 279 -2.29 24.98 11.78
C GLY A 279 -2.43 23.46 11.91
N MET A 280 -2.35 22.69 10.82
CA MET A 280 -2.36 21.23 10.85
C MET A 280 -0.95 20.67 10.99
N THR A 281 -0.80 19.62 11.81
CA THR A 281 0.43 18.83 11.92
C THR A 281 0.11 17.35 11.77
N VAL A 282 1.02 16.59 11.14
CA VAL A 282 0.93 15.13 11.04
C VAL A 282 2.28 14.55 11.42
N ASN A 283 2.33 13.75 12.49
CA ASN A 283 3.57 13.19 13.05
C ASN A 283 4.64 14.28 13.26
N ASP A 284 4.27 15.38 13.93
CA ASP A 284 5.13 16.54 14.21
C ASP A 284 5.69 17.27 12.98
N ARG A 285 5.16 16.98 11.79
CA ARG A 285 5.46 17.72 10.57
C ARG A 285 4.35 18.74 10.31
N PRO A 286 4.62 20.05 10.34
CA PRO A 286 3.62 21.05 10.01
C PRO A 286 3.25 20.98 8.53
N GLU A 287 1.96 21.17 8.25
CA GLU A 287 1.48 21.45 6.91
C GLU A 287 1.57 22.96 6.64
N ILE A 288 2.34 23.31 5.61
CA ILE A 288 2.60 24.69 5.20
C ILE A 288 1.97 24.91 3.82
N LYS A 289 1.19 25.97 3.69
CA LYS A 289 0.68 26.49 2.42
C LYS A 289 1.71 27.46 1.84
N ILE A 290 2.20 27.13 0.66
CA ILE A 290 3.24 27.90 -0.04
C ILE A 290 2.62 28.43 -1.33
N THR A 291 2.81 29.72 -1.58
CA THR A 291 2.46 30.37 -2.84
C THR A 291 3.72 30.74 -3.58
N VAL A 292 3.77 30.37 -4.85
CA VAL A 292 4.91 30.60 -5.74
C VAL A 292 4.49 31.42 -6.94
N GLN A 293 5.42 32.22 -7.43
CA GLN A 293 5.32 32.95 -8.69
C GLN A 293 6.37 32.43 -9.66
N TYR A 294 5.99 32.20 -10.91
CA TYR A 294 6.90 31.72 -11.94
C TYR A 294 6.51 32.23 -13.31
N GLU A 295 7.47 32.22 -14.22
CA GLU A 295 7.28 32.59 -15.62
C GLU A 295 7.20 31.32 -16.47
N THR A 296 6.24 31.28 -17.38
CA THR A 296 6.09 30.18 -18.35
C THR A 296 7.02 30.38 -19.54
N TYR A 297 7.20 29.35 -20.37
CA TYR A 297 7.99 29.47 -21.62
C TYR A 297 7.44 30.55 -22.60
N GLU A 298 6.20 31.01 -22.41
CA GLU A 298 5.58 32.08 -23.21
C GLU A 298 5.86 33.48 -22.65
N GLY A 299 6.64 33.59 -21.58
CA GLY A 299 6.91 34.85 -20.90
C GLY A 299 5.77 35.36 -20.01
N LYS A 300 4.76 34.52 -19.74
CA LYS A 300 3.63 34.89 -18.88
C LYS A 300 3.90 34.49 -17.45
N SER A 301 3.76 35.44 -16.53
CA SER A 301 3.85 35.22 -15.08
C SER A 301 2.55 34.62 -14.54
N HIS A 302 2.68 33.56 -13.76
CA HIS A 302 1.57 32.92 -13.05
C HIS A 302 1.89 32.74 -11.57
N THR A 303 0.84 32.70 -10.78
CA THR A 303 0.91 32.43 -9.34
C THR A 303 0.13 31.16 -9.05
N ALA A 304 0.71 30.27 -8.25
CA ALA A 304 0.09 29.02 -7.83
C ALA A 304 0.37 28.76 -6.36
N SER A 305 -0.52 28.02 -5.69
CA SER A 305 -0.36 27.64 -4.29
C SER A 305 -0.50 26.14 -4.11
N PHE A 306 0.25 25.60 -3.16
CA PHE A 306 0.16 24.19 -2.77
C PHE A 306 0.38 24.06 -1.26
N SER A 307 -0.15 22.99 -0.66
CA SER A 307 0.11 22.64 0.74
C SER A 307 0.99 21.39 0.80
N ARG A 308 1.92 21.36 1.75
CA ARG A 308 2.81 20.21 1.96
C ARG A 308 3.21 20.07 3.43
N LEU A 309 3.31 18.82 3.89
CA LEU A 309 3.95 18.47 5.16
C LEU A 309 5.46 18.59 5.01
N ILE A 310 6.09 19.44 5.81
CA ILE A 310 7.52 19.72 5.73
C ILE A 310 8.17 19.33 7.07
N SER A 311 9.37 18.76 7.01
CA SER A 311 10.16 18.50 8.21
C SER A 311 10.52 19.81 8.89
N ILE A 312 10.48 19.87 10.23
CA ILE A 312 10.85 21.07 10.99
C ILE A 312 12.25 21.56 10.60
N LEU A 313 13.18 20.62 10.33
CA LEU A 313 14.56 20.94 9.93
C LEU A 313 14.64 21.60 8.55
N ASP A 314 13.66 21.38 7.67
CA ASP A 314 13.64 21.81 6.28
C ASP A 314 12.77 23.04 6.04
N VAL A 315 12.14 23.60 7.08
CA VAL A 315 11.27 24.77 6.94
C VAL A 315 11.99 25.96 6.28
N HIS A 316 13.27 26.14 6.56
CA HIS A 316 14.11 27.17 5.93
C HIS A 316 14.26 27.01 4.41
N LYS A 317 14.08 25.80 3.87
CA LYS A 317 14.12 25.53 2.42
C LYS A 317 12.89 26.09 1.69
N VAL A 318 11.87 26.55 2.41
CA VAL A 318 10.63 27.11 1.85
C VAL A 318 10.35 28.55 2.29
N ASP A 319 11.40 29.29 2.64
CA ASP A 319 11.26 30.71 2.97
C ASP A 319 10.96 31.58 1.74
N VAL A 320 10.38 32.76 2.01
CA VAL A 320 10.06 33.74 0.97
C VAL A 320 11.35 34.20 0.26
N GLY A 321 11.31 34.24 -1.06
CA GLY A 321 12.45 34.56 -1.92
C GLY A 321 13.25 33.34 -2.38
N VAL A 322 13.05 32.16 -1.78
CA VAL A 322 13.70 30.92 -2.25
C VAL A 322 13.12 30.52 -3.62
N THR A 323 14.01 30.15 -4.53
CA THR A 323 13.65 29.64 -5.85
C THR A 323 13.64 28.12 -5.84
N ILE A 324 12.54 27.51 -6.27
CA ILE A 324 12.35 26.07 -6.33
C ILE A 324 11.97 25.61 -7.73
N PRO A 325 12.46 24.44 -8.18
CA PRO A 325 12.01 23.85 -9.44
C PRO A 325 10.59 23.30 -9.28
N ILE A 326 9.72 23.66 -10.22
CA ILE A 326 8.35 23.14 -10.30
C ILE A 326 8.13 22.46 -11.65
N LEU A 327 7.17 21.53 -11.66
CA LEU A 327 6.47 21.11 -12.87
C LEU A 327 5.10 21.78 -12.88
N TYR A 328 4.68 22.33 -14.02
CA TYR A 328 3.36 22.94 -14.17
C TYR A 328 2.61 22.36 -15.38
N ASP A 329 1.28 22.40 -15.35
CA ASP A 329 0.43 22.01 -16.48
C ASP A 329 0.38 23.17 -17.49
N PRO A 330 0.87 23.01 -18.73
CA PRO A 330 0.77 24.06 -19.74
C PRO A 330 -0.67 24.48 -20.07
N LYS A 331 -1.64 23.57 -19.90
CA LYS A 331 -3.07 23.85 -20.14
C LYS A 331 -3.73 24.53 -18.95
N ASN A 332 -3.21 24.30 -17.75
CA ASN A 332 -3.69 24.92 -16.52
C ASN A 332 -2.54 25.33 -15.59
N PRO A 333 -1.92 26.51 -15.80
CA PRO A 333 -0.73 26.95 -15.06
C PRO A 333 -0.89 27.08 -13.54
N THR A 334 -2.12 27.02 -13.01
CA THR A 334 -2.31 26.99 -11.55
C THR A 334 -2.04 25.61 -10.95
N THR A 335 -2.00 24.56 -11.77
CA THR A 335 -1.72 23.19 -11.35
C THR A 335 -0.21 22.94 -11.42
N ILE A 336 0.40 22.77 -10.25
CA ILE A 336 1.85 22.58 -10.10
C ILE A 336 2.19 21.33 -9.28
N TYR A 337 3.40 20.83 -9.46
CA TYR A 337 4.01 19.74 -8.71
C TYR A 337 5.46 20.07 -8.39
N ILE A 338 5.90 19.72 -7.18
CA ILE A 338 7.29 19.93 -6.78
C ILE A 338 7.98 18.59 -6.55
N PRO A 339 8.98 18.25 -7.39
CA PRO A 339 9.70 16.99 -7.29
C PRO A 339 10.70 16.93 -6.11
N LYS A 340 11.29 18.06 -5.67
CA LYS A 340 12.46 18.07 -4.75
C LYS A 340 12.28 18.91 -3.48
N LEU A 341 11.37 18.55 -2.58
CA LEU A 341 11.20 19.31 -1.32
C LEU A 341 11.35 18.50 -0.03
N ASN A 342 11.61 17.18 -0.13
CA ASN A 342 11.64 16.27 1.02
C ASN A 342 12.96 15.46 1.12
N GLU A 343 14.06 15.96 0.54
CA GLU A 343 15.40 15.37 0.73
C GLU A 343 16.20 16.14 1.78
#